data_AF-A0A3C1NI87-F1
#
_entry.id   AF-A0A3C1NI87-F1
#
_cell.length_a   1.000
_cell.length_b   1.000
_cell.length_c   1.000
_cell.angle_alpha   90.00
_cell.angle_beta   90.00
_cell.angle_gamma   90.00
#
_symmetry.space_group_name_H-M   'P 1'
#
loop_
_entity.id
_entity.type
_entity.pdbx_description
1 polymer ?
#
loop_
_entity_poly.entity_id
_entity_poly.type
_entity_poly.pdbx_seq_one_letter_code
_entity_poly.pdbx_strand_id
1 'polypeptide(L)'
;MNELSSPVREGGPGNATAAGLDLSRVRTIDGVDVEGKRVLVRVDFNVPIEAGGVADATRIDRVLPTIAKLARKGAKVVVLSHLGRPKGVPTPETSLQPVAAKMQELMPGTAVRFVGASLGDEAKRAVDALQVGEVAVLENLRHHKGEEKNDPEFAKALAALGDIYVNDAFSSAHRAHASMEAIAGLLPSYAGLLMMAEITALGEALEEPERPVMAIVGGAKVSTKIEVLTNLAARMDQLVVGGGMANTFLLAQGKS
;
A
#
# COMPACT_ATOMS: atom_id res chain seq x y z
N MET A 1 -23.17 29.31 38.96
CA MET A 1 -23.17 30.37 37.94
C MET A 1 -21.81 30.36 37.25
N ASN A 2 -21.85 30.42 35.93
CA ASN A 2 -20.75 30.51 34.95
C ASN A 2 -20.01 29.22 34.57
N GLU A 3 -20.62 28.57 33.57
CA GLU A 3 -19.95 28.00 32.40
C GLU A 3 -18.99 28.99 31.73
N LEU A 4 -17.88 28.49 31.18
CA LEU A 4 -17.07 29.08 30.11
C LEU A 4 -16.41 27.89 29.38
N SER A 5 -17.13 27.30 28.42
CA SER A 5 -16.93 27.46 26.97
C SER A 5 -15.60 26.92 26.44
N SER A 6 -15.66 25.67 25.98
CA SER A 6 -14.72 25.04 25.07
C SER A 6 -14.77 25.73 23.69
N PRO A 7 -13.62 25.93 23.00
CA PRO A 7 -13.65 26.50 21.66
C PRO A 7 -14.08 25.44 20.64
N VAL A 8 -15.18 25.75 19.97
CA VAL A 8 -15.64 25.13 18.73
C VAL A 8 -14.52 25.27 17.69
N ARG A 9 -14.03 24.16 17.13
CA ARG A 9 -13.18 24.17 15.94
C ARG A 9 -14.09 24.12 14.72
N GLU A 10 -14.12 25.23 13.99
CA GLU A 10 -14.83 25.40 12.73
C GLU A 10 -14.30 24.42 11.66
N GLY A 11 -15.22 23.68 11.04
CA GLY A 11 -14.94 22.79 9.92
C GLY A 11 -14.81 23.56 8.61
N GLY A 12 -13.66 23.43 7.94
CA GLY A 12 -13.43 23.82 6.55
C GLY A 12 -13.87 22.73 5.55
N PRO A 13 -14.00 23.05 4.25
CA PRO A 13 -15.05 22.50 3.41
C PRO A 13 -14.75 21.14 2.76
N GLY A 14 -15.76 20.28 2.76
CA GLY A 14 -16.06 19.32 1.69
C GLY A 14 -15.18 18.07 1.61
N ASN A 15 -15.34 17.13 2.55
CA ASN A 15 -14.86 15.76 2.33
C ASN A 15 -16.05 14.86 2.02
N ALA A 16 -16.01 14.20 0.86
CA ALA A 16 -17.06 13.29 0.42
C ALA A 16 -17.19 12.12 1.41
N THR A 17 -18.34 12.02 2.05
CA THR A 17 -18.77 10.81 2.75
C THR A 17 -19.10 9.76 1.68
N ALA A 18 -18.22 8.80 1.45
CA ALA A 18 -18.55 7.58 0.74
C ALA A 18 -18.94 6.50 1.77
N ALA A 19 -20.19 6.05 1.71
CA ALA A 19 -20.69 4.74 2.13
C ALA A 19 -20.18 4.17 3.48
N GLY A 20 -20.89 4.45 4.59
CA GLY A 20 -20.83 3.68 5.86
C GLY A 20 -19.49 3.58 6.63
N LEU A 21 -18.36 3.77 5.97
CA LEU A 21 -17.02 3.85 6.53
C LEU A 21 -16.72 5.30 6.86
N ASP A 22 -16.37 5.55 8.11
CA ASP A 22 -15.83 6.84 8.54
C ASP A 22 -14.39 7.02 8.02
N LEU A 23 -14.28 7.34 6.73
CA LEU A 23 -13.03 7.67 6.06
C LEU A 23 -12.46 9.02 6.54
N SER A 24 -13.21 9.80 7.32
CA SER A 24 -12.72 11.06 7.89
C SER A 24 -11.56 10.84 8.87
N ARG A 25 -11.37 9.61 9.36
CA ARG A 25 -10.25 9.22 10.22
C ARG A 25 -8.99 8.87 9.45
N VAL A 26 -9.09 8.61 8.14
CA VAL A 26 -7.94 8.30 7.30
C VAL A 26 -7.34 9.60 6.78
N ARG A 27 -6.14 9.95 7.26
CA ARG A 27 -5.40 11.08 6.72
C ARG A 27 -4.92 10.74 5.31
N THR A 28 -5.17 11.61 4.34
CA THR A 28 -4.76 11.39 2.95
C THR A 28 -3.62 12.34 2.57
N ILE A 29 -2.97 12.08 1.43
CA ILE A 29 -1.98 13.01 0.88
C ILE A 29 -2.59 14.31 0.28
N ASP A 30 -3.91 14.48 0.39
CA ASP A 30 -4.57 15.75 0.10
C ASP A 30 -4.47 16.67 1.32
N GLY A 31 -3.92 17.86 1.13
CA GLY A 31 -3.68 18.82 2.21
C GLY A 31 -2.41 18.60 3.04
N VAL A 32 -1.61 17.57 2.79
CA VAL A 32 -0.29 17.42 3.44
C VAL A 32 0.74 18.36 2.80
N ASP A 33 1.46 19.09 3.66
CA ASP A 33 2.63 19.87 3.30
C ASP A 33 3.87 18.96 3.25
N VAL A 34 4.40 18.75 2.05
CA VAL A 34 5.53 17.85 1.75
C VAL A 34 6.72 18.58 1.13
N GLU A 35 6.65 19.89 0.96
CA GLU A 35 7.68 20.66 0.26
C GLU A 35 9.01 20.57 1.03
N GLY A 36 10.07 20.14 0.33
CA GLY A 36 11.41 19.93 0.91
C GLY A 36 11.54 18.71 1.83
N LYS A 37 10.45 18.04 2.19
CA LYS A 37 10.44 16.90 3.13
C LYS A 37 10.77 15.58 2.44
N ARG A 38 11.38 14.67 3.20
CA ARG A 38 11.62 13.28 2.81
C ARG A 38 10.37 12.47 3.08
N VAL A 39 9.71 12.00 2.03
CA VAL A 39 8.45 11.25 2.12
C VAL A 39 8.72 9.78 1.82
N LEU A 40 8.58 8.93 2.83
CA LEU A 40 8.65 7.48 2.68
C LEU A 40 7.33 6.99 2.09
N VAL A 41 7.37 6.37 0.91
CA VAL A 41 6.18 5.84 0.22
C VAL A 41 6.28 4.34 0.14
N ARG A 42 5.44 3.64 0.91
CA ARG A 42 5.33 2.19 0.86
C ARG A 42 4.40 1.77 -0.28
N VAL A 43 4.92 1.01 -1.24
CA VAL A 43 4.20 0.55 -2.44
C VAL A 43 4.35 -0.94 -2.65
N ASP A 44 3.44 -1.58 -3.39
CA ASP A 44 3.57 -3.00 -3.72
C ASP A 44 4.20 -3.21 -5.11
N PHE A 45 5.52 -3.43 -5.17
CA PHE A 45 6.24 -3.78 -6.39
C PHE A 45 6.57 -5.26 -6.51
N ASN A 46 5.75 -6.14 -5.92
CA ASN A 46 5.88 -7.57 -6.16
C ASN A 46 5.35 -7.94 -7.57
N VAL A 47 6.12 -7.55 -8.59
CA VAL A 47 5.88 -7.75 -10.03
C VAL A 47 6.67 -8.96 -10.56
N PRO A 48 6.21 -9.59 -11.65
CA PRO A 48 7.00 -10.63 -12.30
C PRO A 48 8.24 -10.02 -12.97
N ILE A 49 9.40 -10.64 -12.74
CA ILE A 49 10.67 -10.32 -13.38
C ILE A 49 11.03 -11.45 -14.36
N GLU A 50 11.31 -11.10 -15.61
CA GLU A 50 11.71 -12.04 -16.65
C GLU A 50 12.93 -11.47 -17.41
N ALA A 51 13.93 -12.31 -17.69
CA ALA A 51 15.15 -11.91 -18.39
C ALA A 51 15.84 -10.64 -17.83
N GLY A 52 15.71 -10.39 -16.52
CA GLY A 52 16.30 -9.23 -15.84
C GLY A 52 15.47 -7.94 -15.91
N GLY A 53 14.27 -7.97 -16.51
CA GLY A 53 13.35 -6.83 -16.62
C GLY A 53 11.96 -7.09 -16.03
N VAL A 54 11.17 -6.03 -15.86
CA VAL A 54 9.78 -6.12 -15.41
C VAL A 54 8.90 -6.62 -16.56
N ALA A 55 8.27 -7.79 -16.39
CA ALA A 55 7.41 -8.39 -17.41
C ALA A 55 5.98 -7.78 -17.43
N ASP A 56 5.47 -7.42 -16.25
CA ASP A 56 4.17 -6.75 -16.08
C ASP A 56 4.32 -5.55 -15.14
N ALA A 57 4.15 -4.35 -15.70
CA ALA A 57 4.28 -3.09 -14.98
C ALA A 57 3.00 -2.63 -14.28
N THR A 58 1.89 -3.37 -14.35
CA THR A 58 0.58 -2.95 -13.83
C THR A 58 0.64 -2.45 -12.39
N ARG A 59 1.39 -3.12 -11.51
CA ARG A 59 1.52 -2.67 -10.11
C ARG A 59 2.31 -1.37 -9.97
N ILE A 60 3.30 -1.16 -10.84
CA ILE A 60 4.09 0.07 -10.87
C ILE A 60 3.18 1.22 -11.31
N ASP A 61 2.50 1.07 -12.45
CA ASP A 61 1.64 2.10 -13.04
C ASP A 61 0.58 2.61 -12.05
N ARG A 62 0.00 1.72 -11.24
CA ARG A 62 -1.05 2.06 -10.27
C ARG A 62 -0.58 2.98 -9.13
N VAL A 63 0.71 2.98 -8.78
CA VAL A 63 1.24 3.82 -7.68
C VAL A 63 2.00 5.05 -8.18
N LEU A 64 2.36 5.11 -9.47
CA LEU A 64 3.00 6.29 -10.06
C LEU A 64 2.21 7.60 -9.84
N PRO A 65 0.86 7.63 -9.87
CA PRO A 65 0.11 8.84 -9.56
C PRO A 65 0.43 9.43 -8.18
N THR A 66 0.55 8.59 -7.15
CA THR A 66 0.93 9.00 -5.79
C THR A 66 2.34 9.59 -5.77
N ILE A 67 3.31 8.85 -6.33
CA ILE A 67 4.72 9.23 -6.36
C ILE A 67 4.90 10.55 -7.12
N ALA A 68 4.32 10.66 -8.31
CA ALA A 68 4.40 11.84 -9.16
C ALA A 68 3.73 13.06 -8.51
N LYS A 69 2.61 12.87 -7.79
CA LYS A 69 1.94 13.95 -7.06
C LYS A 69 2.82 14.49 -5.94
N LEU A 70 3.47 13.61 -5.17
CA LEU A 70 4.38 14.01 -4.09
C LEU A 70 5.62 14.73 -4.64
N ALA A 71 6.25 14.16 -5.67
CA ALA A 71 7.41 14.77 -6.33
C ALA A 71 7.09 16.16 -6.89
N ARG A 72 5.94 16.33 -7.58
CA ARG A 72 5.49 17.64 -8.09
C ARG A 72 5.20 18.67 -6.99
N LYS A 73 4.80 18.22 -5.80
CA LYS A 73 4.63 19.07 -4.61
C LYS A 73 5.95 19.39 -3.90
N GLY A 74 7.08 19.03 -4.48
CA GLY A 74 8.40 19.34 -3.95
C GLY A 74 8.89 18.37 -2.86
N ALA A 75 8.30 17.18 -2.75
CA ALA A 75 8.83 16.15 -1.86
C ALA A 75 10.13 15.53 -2.41
N LYS A 76 10.97 15.06 -1.49
CA LYS A 76 12.05 14.10 -1.78
C LYS A 76 11.49 12.70 -1.53
N VAL A 77 11.15 11.97 -2.59
CA VAL A 77 10.38 10.73 -2.46
C VAL A 77 11.33 9.54 -2.24
N VAL A 78 11.07 8.74 -1.21
CA VAL A 78 11.81 7.52 -0.90
C VAL A 78 10.85 6.34 -0.96
N VAL A 79 11.00 5.50 -1.98
CA VAL A 79 10.10 4.38 -2.25
C VAL A 79 10.58 3.14 -1.51
N LEU A 80 9.66 2.55 -0.76
CA LEU A 80 9.83 1.36 0.05
C LEU A 80 8.98 0.23 -0.53
N SER A 81 9.58 -0.92 -0.82
CA SER A 81 8.85 -2.04 -1.40
C SER A 81 9.48 -3.39 -1.08
N HIS A 82 8.86 -4.44 -1.59
CA HIS A 82 9.39 -5.80 -1.54
C HIS A 82 9.21 -6.48 -2.89
N LEU A 83 10.08 -7.46 -3.15
CA LEU A 83 9.99 -8.33 -4.31
C LEU A 83 10.17 -9.79 -3.87
N GLY A 84 9.21 -10.64 -4.22
CA GLY A 84 9.27 -12.07 -3.88
C GLY A 84 9.33 -12.35 -2.38
N ARG A 85 9.98 -13.47 -2.03
CA ARG A 85 10.14 -13.96 -0.66
C ARG A 85 11.59 -14.41 -0.39
N PRO A 86 12.54 -13.47 -0.31
CA PRO A 86 13.96 -13.75 -0.08
C PRO A 86 14.30 -14.30 1.32
N LYS A 87 13.34 -14.31 2.27
CA LYS A 87 13.53 -14.82 3.65
C LYS A 87 14.72 -14.18 4.38
N GLY A 88 14.97 -12.90 4.14
CA GLY A 88 16.08 -12.16 4.75
C GLY A 88 17.45 -12.45 4.14
N VAL A 89 17.52 -12.98 2.92
CA VAL A 89 18.78 -13.21 2.19
C VAL A 89 18.72 -12.45 0.86
N PRO A 90 19.59 -11.45 0.64
CA PRO A 90 19.67 -10.75 -0.64
C PRO A 90 20.00 -11.70 -1.78
N THR A 91 19.24 -11.63 -2.88
CA THR A 91 19.57 -12.32 -4.13
C THR A 91 19.35 -11.38 -5.32
N PRO A 92 20.11 -11.52 -6.43
CA PRO A 92 19.93 -10.69 -7.62
C PRO A 92 18.50 -10.72 -8.18
N GLU A 93 17.84 -11.88 -8.11
CA GLU A 93 16.48 -12.09 -8.64
C GLU A 93 15.40 -11.39 -7.80
N THR A 94 15.74 -11.01 -6.57
CA THR A 94 14.84 -10.29 -5.65
C THR A 94 15.25 -8.83 -5.45
N SER A 95 16.20 -8.32 -6.25
CA SER A 95 16.57 -6.91 -6.22
C SER A 95 15.48 -6.03 -6.85
N LEU A 96 15.30 -4.82 -6.32
CA LEU A 96 14.42 -3.80 -6.88
C LEU A 96 15.08 -2.97 -7.99
N GLN A 97 16.33 -3.24 -8.36
CA GLN A 97 17.01 -2.51 -9.44
C GLN A 97 16.24 -2.52 -10.77
N PRO A 98 15.68 -3.64 -11.27
CA PRO A 98 14.89 -3.65 -12.51
C PRO A 98 13.60 -2.81 -12.39
N VAL A 99 13.02 -2.78 -11.19
CA VAL A 99 11.80 -1.99 -10.91
C VAL A 99 12.13 -0.50 -10.94
N ALA A 100 13.24 -0.08 -10.34
CA ALA A 100 13.69 1.31 -10.37
C ALA A 100 14.00 1.78 -11.80
N ALA A 101 14.65 0.93 -12.61
CA ALA A 101 14.87 1.20 -14.03
C ALA A 101 13.52 1.37 -14.77
N LYS A 102 12.56 0.48 -14.51
CA LYS A 102 11.24 0.58 -15.14
C LYS A 102 10.49 1.85 -14.72
N MET A 103 10.58 2.25 -13.45
CA MET A 103 10.01 3.51 -12.98
C MET A 103 10.65 4.71 -13.67
N GLN A 104 11.97 4.71 -13.89
CA GLN A 104 12.65 5.79 -14.61
C GLN A 104 12.12 5.92 -16.06
N GLU A 105 11.87 4.81 -16.76
CA GLU A 105 11.26 4.82 -18.09
C GLU A 105 9.86 5.43 -18.09
N LEU A 106 9.05 5.07 -17.08
CA LEU A 106 7.66 5.52 -16.96
C LEU A 106 7.54 6.97 -16.44
N MET A 107 8.62 7.54 -15.91
CA MET A 107 8.67 8.90 -15.35
C MET A 107 9.80 9.73 -15.99
N PRO A 108 9.78 10.02 -17.31
CA PRO A 108 10.90 10.65 -18.02
C PRO A 108 11.23 12.08 -17.53
N GLY A 109 10.32 12.75 -16.83
CA GLY A 109 10.53 14.08 -16.23
C GLY A 109 10.94 14.06 -14.76
N THR A 110 11.19 12.88 -14.18
CA THR A 110 11.54 12.72 -12.77
C THR A 110 12.78 11.85 -12.66
N ALA A 111 13.80 12.34 -11.94
CA ALA A 111 14.98 11.55 -11.67
C ALA A 111 14.63 10.44 -10.65
N VAL A 112 14.69 9.19 -11.09
CA VAL A 112 14.48 7.99 -10.29
C VAL A 112 15.81 7.26 -10.16
N ARG A 113 16.29 7.10 -8.93
CA ARG A 113 17.53 6.35 -8.66
C ARG A 113 17.27 5.11 -7.84
N PHE A 114 17.97 4.03 -8.18
CA PHE A 114 18.06 2.86 -7.33
C PHE A 114 19.12 3.07 -6.24
N VAL A 115 18.84 2.60 -5.03
CA VAL A 115 19.78 2.57 -3.91
C VAL A 115 19.92 1.11 -3.46
N GLY A 116 21.13 0.57 -3.58
CA GLY A 116 21.44 -0.84 -3.29
C GLY A 116 21.31 -1.24 -1.82
N ALA A 117 21.06 -0.27 -0.94
CA ALA A 117 20.79 -0.46 0.47
C ALA A 117 19.41 0.07 0.85
N SER A 118 18.73 -0.64 1.76
CA SER A 118 17.47 -0.17 2.34
C SER A 118 17.60 0.40 3.76
N LEU A 119 18.79 0.26 4.35
CA LEU A 119 19.14 0.74 5.68
C LEU A 119 20.61 1.13 5.77
N GLY A 120 20.99 1.71 6.91
CA GLY A 120 22.38 2.06 7.24
C GLY A 120 22.86 3.31 6.53
N ASP A 121 24.17 3.58 6.65
CA ASP A 121 24.75 4.85 6.21
C ASP A 121 24.64 5.07 4.70
N GLU A 122 24.65 3.99 3.91
CA GLU A 122 24.46 4.09 2.46
C GLU A 122 23.07 4.60 2.11
N ALA A 123 22.02 3.98 2.65
CA ALA A 123 20.64 4.44 2.45
C ALA A 123 20.47 5.87 2.95
N LYS A 124 21.00 6.18 4.15
CA LYS A 124 20.93 7.52 4.72
C LYS A 124 21.59 8.57 3.83
N ARG A 125 22.82 8.33 3.36
CA ARG A 125 23.53 9.26 2.45
C ARG A 125 22.77 9.45 1.14
N ALA A 126 22.25 8.37 0.55
CA ALA A 126 21.51 8.45 -0.70
C ALA A 126 20.19 9.24 -0.57
N VAL A 127 19.50 9.08 0.55
CA VAL A 127 18.28 9.81 0.88
C VAL A 127 18.58 11.29 1.19
N ASP A 128 19.61 11.57 1.99
CA ASP A 128 20.00 12.95 2.33
C ASP A 128 20.43 13.75 1.08
N ALA A 129 21.01 13.07 0.09
CA ALA A 129 21.41 13.67 -1.18
C ALA A 129 20.23 13.92 -2.16
N LEU A 130 18.99 13.53 -1.84
CA LEU A 130 17.83 13.77 -2.72
C LEU A 130 17.59 15.26 -2.88
N GLN A 131 17.47 15.69 -4.13
CA GLN A 131 16.95 17.00 -4.48
C GLN A 131 15.43 16.96 -4.48
N VAL A 132 14.84 18.15 -4.34
CA VAL A 132 13.39 18.34 -4.40
C VAL A 132 12.83 17.79 -5.70
N GLY A 133 11.79 16.96 -5.61
CA GLY A 133 11.15 16.33 -6.76
C GLY A 133 11.84 15.05 -7.27
N GLU A 134 12.97 14.64 -6.68
CA GLU A 134 13.62 13.38 -7.03
C GLU A 134 13.02 12.18 -6.27
N VAL A 135 13.25 10.99 -6.83
CA VAL A 135 12.77 9.72 -6.28
C VAL A 135 13.97 8.78 -6.05
N ALA A 136 14.08 8.19 -4.87
CA ALA A 136 14.95 7.06 -4.60
C ALA A 136 14.12 5.80 -4.38
N VAL A 137 14.47 4.69 -5.03
CA VAL A 137 13.92 3.36 -4.76
C VAL A 137 14.95 2.60 -3.95
N LEU A 138 14.62 2.32 -2.69
CA LEU A 138 15.49 1.53 -1.82
C LEU A 138 15.42 0.06 -2.19
N GLU A 139 16.46 -0.68 -1.81
CA GLU A 139 16.50 -2.13 -2.00
C GLU A 139 15.38 -2.85 -1.22
N ASN A 140 15.10 -4.08 -1.63
CA ASN A 140 14.03 -4.93 -1.12
C ASN A 140 14.05 -5.09 0.40
N LEU A 141 13.00 -4.61 1.06
CA LEU A 141 12.90 -4.65 2.52
C LEU A 141 12.90 -6.07 3.09
N ARG A 142 12.45 -7.07 2.32
CA ARG A 142 12.46 -8.49 2.76
C ARG A 142 13.85 -9.12 2.73
N HIS A 143 14.88 -8.41 2.24
CA HIS A 143 16.27 -8.78 2.48
C HIS A 143 16.65 -8.67 3.96
N HIS A 144 15.85 -7.97 4.77
CA HIS A 144 16.01 -7.88 6.22
C HIS A 144 14.94 -8.71 6.93
N LYS A 145 15.35 -9.64 7.80
CA LYS A 145 14.42 -10.48 8.59
C LYS A 145 13.50 -9.67 9.50
N GLY A 146 13.89 -8.43 9.85
CA GLY A 146 13.09 -7.53 10.68
C GLY A 146 11.78 -7.09 10.02
N GLU A 147 11.74 -7.03 8.69
CA GLU A 147 10.54 -6.62 7.93
C GLU A 147 9.34 -7.55 8.21
N GLU A 148 9.50 -8.85 8.00
CA GLU A 148 8.41 -9.83 8.17
C GLU A 148 8.08 -10.09 9.65
N LYS A 149 8.97 -9.70 10.57
CA LYS A 149 8.81 -9.86 12.02
C LYS A 149 8.17 -8.64 12.70
N ASN A 150 7.86 -7.59 11.96
CA ASN A 150 7.42 -6.32 12.52
C ASN A 150 8.40 -5.75 13.54
N ASP A 151 9.70 -5.90 13.28
CA ASP A 151 10.75 -5.56 14.23
C ASP A 151 10.77 -4.05 14.51
N PRO A 152 10.60 -3.61 15.78
CA PRO A 152 10.56 -2.19 16.12
C PRO A 152 11.84 -1.43 15.81
N GLU A 153 13.01 -2.06 15.94
CA GLU A 153 14.30 -1.42 15.65
C GLU A 153 14.49 -1.27 14.14
N PHE A 154 14.05 -2.25 13.35
CA PHE A 154 13.99 -2.12 11.90
C PHE A 154 13.05 -0.98 11.47
N ALA A 155 11.87 -0.88 12.08
CA ALA A 155 10.93 0.20 11.81
C ALA A 155 11.49 1.59 12.17
N LYS A 156 12.19 1.72 13.31
CA LYS A 156 12.89 2.95 13.70
C LYS A 156 13.98 3.34 12.72
N ALA A 157 14.77 2.37 12.26
CA ALA A 157 15.82 2.59 11.28
C ALA A 157 15.26 3.07 9.93
N LEU A 158 14.12 2.52 9.48
CA LEU A 158 13.40 3.02 8.31
C LEU A 158 12.84 4.43 8.54
N ALA A 159 12.19 4.66 9.69
CA ALA A 159 11.58 5.95 10.01
C ALA A 159 12.62 7.09 10.02
N ALA A 160 13.86 6.82 10.43
CA ALA A 160 14.94 7.81 10.41
C ALA A 160 15.30 8.34 9.00
N LEU A 161 14.88 7.64 7.94
CA LEU A 161 15.10 8.06 6.56
C LEU A 161 14.07 9.09 6.08
N GLY A 162 13.01 9.37 6.84
CA GLY A 162 11.95 10.25 6.38
C GLY A 162 11.34 11.13 7.46
N ASP A 163 10.54 12.08 7.00
CA ASP A 163 9.80 13.02 7.83
C ASP A 163 8.30 12.69 7.83
N ILE A 164 7.81 12.05 6.76
CA ILE A 164 6.42 11.66 6.54
C ILE A 164 6.37 10.25 5.98
N TYR A 165 5.38 9.47 6.39
CA TYR A 165 5.09 8.14 5.85
C TYR A 165 3.78 8.15 5.05
N VAL A 166 3.82 7.55 3.87
CA VAL A 166 2.67 7.34 2.99
C VAL A 166 2.55 5.85 2.69
N ASN A 167 1.40 5.26 3.02
CA ASN A 167 1.09 3.88 2.67
C ASN A 167 0.21 3.84 1.43
N ASP A 168 0.74 3.28 0.34
CA ASP A 168 0.04 3.09 -0.93
C ASP A 168 0.03 1.60 -1.36
N ALA A 169 0.24 0.68 -0.42
CA ALA A 169 0.38 -0.75 -0.65
C ALA A 169 -0.82 -1.56 -0.12
N PHE A 170 -2.03 -1.30 -0.62
CA PHE A 170 -3.27 -1.94 -0.17
C PHE A 170 -3.19 -3.48 -0.17
N SER A 171 -2.67 -4.08 -1.25
CA SER A 171 -2.47 -5.52 -1.39
C SER A 171 -1.62 -6.15 -0.28
N SER A 172 -0.78 -5.36 0.40
CA SER A 172 0.06 -5.81 1.51
C SER A 172 -0.47 -5.37 2.89
N ALA A 173 -1.56 -4.60 2.94
CA ALA A 173 -2.08 -4.00 4.18
C ALA A 173 -2.61 -5.02 5.21
N HIS A 174 -2.94 -6.23 4.75
CA HIS A 174 -3.31 -7.35 5.63
C HIS A 174 -2.14 -7.97 6.41
N ARG A 175 -0.91 -7.44 6.25
CA ARG A 175 0.31 -7.95 6.90
C ARG A 175 0.83 -6.96 7.93
N ALA A 176 1.01 -7.46 9.15
CA ALA A 176 1.72 -6.79 10.23
C ALA A 176 3.24 -6.85 10.00
N HIS A 177 3.73 -6.15 8.98
CA HIS A 177 5.16 -6.01 8.69
C HIS A 177 5.67 -4.65 9.17
N ALA A 178 6.98 -4.56 9.43
CA ALA A 178 7.58 -3.34 10.00
C ALA A 178 7.34 -2.10 9.12
N SER A 179 7.49 -2.24 7.80
CA SER A 179 7.22 -1.17 6.83
C SER A 179 5.75 -0.91 6.52
N MET A 180 4.82 -1.70 7.08
CA MET A 180 3.38 -1.53 6.90
C MET A 180 2.71 -0.98 8.16
N GLU A 181 3.09 -1.50 9.33
CA GLU A 181 2.44 -1.26 10.62
C GLU A 181 3.34 -0.47 11.57
N ALA A 182 4.47 -1.04 12.02
CA ALA A 182 5.28 -0.42 13.07
C ALA A 182 5.78 0.99 12.68
N ILE A 183 6.18 1.19 11.42
CA ILE A 183 6.62 2.51 10.93
C ILE A 183 5.52 3.57 11.02
N ALA A 184 4.25 3.19 10.90
CA ALA A 184 3.14 4.13 10.88
C ALA A 184 2.91 4.79 12.26
N GLY A 185 3.35 4.14 13.33
CA GLY A 185 3.35 4.70 14.69
C GLY A 185 4.52 5.65 14.97
N LEU A 186 5.52 5.70 14.09
CA LEU A 186 6.75 6.48 14.29
C LEU A 186 6.77 7.80 13.52
N LEU A 187 5.95 7.92 12.47
CA LEU A 187 5.89 9.08 11.59
C LEU A 187 4.44 9.55 11.37
N PRO A 188 4.23 10.84 11.04
CA PRO A 188 2.97 11.29 10.45
C PRO A 188 2.63 10.43 9.21
N SER A 189 1.53 9.69 9.32
CA SER A 189 1.15 8.63 8.38
C SER A 189 -0.11 9.00 7.59
N TYR A 190 -0.04 8.79 6.28
CA TYR A 190 -1.08 9.14 5.32
C TYR A 190 -1.35 7.99 4.34
N ALA A 191 -2.56 7.91 3.82
CA ALA A 191 -2.92 7.02 2.72
C ALA A 191 -2.59 7.66 1.38
N GLY A 192 -1.96 6.90 0.49
CA GLY A 192 -1.74 7.27 -0.91
C GLY A 192 -3.02 7.14 -1.75
N LEU A 193 -2.94 7.49 -3.04
CA LEU A 193 -4.10 7.50 -3.94
C LEU A 193 -4.65 6.09 -4.21
N LEU A 194 -3.78 5.11 -4.42
CA LEU A 194 -4.19 3.73 -4.64
C LEU A 194 -4.84 3.16 -3.37
N MET A 195 -4.23 3.40 -2.20
CA MET A 195 -4.81 2.98 -0.93
C MET A 195 -6.22 3.56 -0.73
N MET A 196 -6.40 4.86 -0.98
CA MET A 196 -7.72 5.50 -0.85
C MET A 196 -8.74 4.96 -1.86
N ALA A 197 -8.33 4.74 -3.11
CA ALA A 197 -9.21 4.18 -4.14
C ALA A 197 -9.70 2.77 -3.76
N GLU A 198 -8.81 1.92 -3.26
CA GLU A 198 -9.14 0.55 -2.85
C GLU A 198 -10.05 0.51 -1.61
N ILE A 199 -9.76 1.34 -0.59
CA ILE A 199 -10.60 1.45 0.61
C ILE A 199 -12.00 1.94 0.24
N THR A 200 -12.09 2.95 -0.63
CA THR A 200 -13.38 3.53 -1.07
C THR A 200 -14.19 2.49 -1.83
N ALA A 201 -13.60 1.85 -2.84
CA ALA A 201 -14.28 0.83 -3.64
C ALA A 201 -14.74 -0.37 -2.79
N LEU A 202 -13.91 -0.80 -1.83
CA LEU A 202 -14.29 -1.88 -0.92
C LEU A 202 -15.44 -1.47 0.01
N GLY A 203 -15.44 -0.22 0.49
CA GLY A 203 -16.50 0.32 1.33
C GLY A 203 -17.84 0.39 0.61
N GLU A 204 -17.84 0.97 -0.59
CA GLU A 204 -19.02 1.02 -1.47
C GLU A 204 -19.56 -0.38 -1.76
N ALA A 205 -18.68 -1.35 -2.03
CA ALA A 205 -19.10 -2.72 -2.32
C ALA A 205 -19.66 -3.49 -1.11
N LEU A 206 -19.25 -3.17 0.13
CA LEU A 206 -19.57 -3.97 1.33
C LEU A 206 -20.56 -3.36 2.31
N GLU A 207 -20.61 -2.02 2.42
CA GLU A 207 -21.44 -1.32 3.41
C GLU A 207 -22.75 -0.80 2.78
N GLU A 208 -22.67 -0.10 1.65
CA GLU A 208 -23.84 0.47 0.94
C GLU A 208 -23.80 0.16 -0.56
N PRO A 209 -23.85 -1.12 -0.97
CA PRO A 209 -23.78 -1.45 -2.38
C PRO A 209 -25.06 -1.01 -3.11
N GLU A 210 -24.91 -0.52 -4.35
CA GLU A 210 -26.05 -0.37 -5.25
C GLU A 210 -26.70 -1.74 -5.48
N ARG A 211 -27.99 -1.85 -5.18
CA ARG A 211 -28.74 -3.10 -5.26
C ARG A 211 -29.49 -3.22 -6.59
N PRO A 212 -29.58 -4.42 -7.19
CA PRO A 212 -29.11 -5.70 -6.65
C PRO A 212 -27.58 -5.89 -6.75
N VAL A 213 -26.95 -6.35 -5.67
CA VAL A 213 -25.51 -6.66 -5.62
C VAL A 213 -25.26 -8.17 -5.64
N MET A 214 -24.32 -8.59 -6.49
CA MET A 214 -23.92 -9.98 -6.62
C MET A 214 -22.44 -10.15 -6.30
N ALA A 215 -22.11 -11.09 -5.41
CA ALA A 215 -20.74 -11.55 -5.23
C ALA A 215 -20.48 -12.84 -6.01
N ILE A 216 -19.40 -12.87 -6.79
CA ILE A 216 -18.92 -14.07 -7.49
C ILE A 216 -17.64 -14.56 -6.81
N VAL A 217 -17.70 -15.75 -6.22
CA VAL A 217 -16.57 -16.34 -5.48
C VAL A 217 -16.13 -17.63 -6.15
N GLY A 218 -14.88 -17.65 -6.62
CA GLY A 218 -14.27 -18.83 -7.26
C GLY A 218 -13.11 -19.43 -6.46
N GLY A 219 -12.59 -20.56 -6.93
CA GLY A 219 -11.31 -21.15 -6.50
C GLY A 219 -11.37 -22.65 -6.24
N ALA A 220 -10.27 -23.21 -5.73
CA ALA A 220 -10.11 -24.65 -5.61
C ALA A 220 -10.60 -25.25 -4.28
N LYS A 221 -10.54 -24.53 -3.16
CA LYS A 221 -10.82 -25.06 -1.82
C LYS A 221 -11.81 -24.19 -1.05
N VAL A 222 -12.88 -24.79 -0.55
CA VAL A 222 -13.86 -24.13 0.33
C VAL A 222 -13.22 -23.70 1.64
N SER A 223 -12.41 -24.57 2.26
CA SER A 223 -11.83 -24.34 3.59
C SER A 223 -11.06 -23.02 3.73
N THR A 224 -10.41 -22.57 2.65
CA THR A 224 -9.66 -21.30 2.62
C THR A 224 -10.55 -20.05 2.49
N LYS A 225 -11.86 -20.22 2.29
CA LYS A 225 -12.80 -19.14 1.93
C LYS A 225 -14.09 -19.13 2.75
N ILE A 226 -14.23 -20.00 3.75
CA ILE A 226 -15.48 -20.11 4.54
C ILE A 226 -15.84 -18.76 5.16
N GLU A 227 -14.92 -18.10 5.85
CA GLU A 227 -15.19 -16.81 6.51
C GLU A 227 -15.61 -15.72 5.52
N VAL A 228 -14.94 -15.64 4.37
CA VAL A 228 -15.27 -14.69 3.30
C VAL A 228 -16.67 -14.97 2.74
N LEU A 229 -16.99 -16.24 2.47
CA LEU A 229 -18.31 -16.64 2.00
C LEU A 229 -19.41 -16.32 3.02
N THR A 230 -19.17 -16.60 4.30
CA THR A 230 -20.11 -16.29 5.39
C THR A 230 -20.36 -14.79 5.48
N ASN A 231 -19.32 -13.96 5.42
CA ASN A 231 -19.47 -12.51 5.47
C ASN A 231 -20.21 -11.96 4.23
N LEU A 232 -19.90 -12.46 3.03
CA LEU A 232 -20.57 -12.02 1.79
C LEU A 232 -22.04 -12.48 1.76
N ALA A 233 -22.33 -13.70 2.17
CA ALA A 233 -23.71 -14.22 2.21
C ALA A 233 -24.63 -13.38 3.11
N ALA A 234 -24.09 -12.75 4.16
CA ALA A 234 -24.86 -11.89 5.05
C ALA A 234 -25.15 -10.49 4.47
N ARG A 235 -24.43 -10.07 3.43
CA ARG A 235 -24.45 -8.68 2.92
C ARG A 235 -24.97 -8.56 1.47
N MET A 236 -24.81 -9.59 0.66
CA MET A 236 -25.09 -9.57 -0.78
C MET A 236 -26.51 -10.05 -1.12
N ASP A 237 -27.11 -9.55 -2.21
CA ASP A 237 -28.41 -10.07 -2.70
C ASP A 237 -28.26 -11.43 -3.37
N GLN A 238 -27.13 -11.65 -4.05
CA GLN A 238 -26.82 -12.91 -4.72
C GLN A 238 -25.37 -13.32 -4.44
N LEU A 239 -25.17 -14.61 -4.17
CA LEU A 239 -23.85 -15.22 -4.01
C LEU A 239 -23.69 -16.36 -5.03
N VAL A 240 -22.79 -16.19 -5.99
CA VAL A 240 -22.46 -17.18 -7.00
C VAL A 240 -21.15 -17.85 -6.65
N VAL A 241 -21.17 -19.16 -6.47
CA VAL A 241 -19.96 -19.96 -6.19
C VAL A 241 -19.54 -20.71 -7.45
N GLY A 242 -18.30 -20.51 -7.87
CA GLY A 242 -17.71 -21.16 -9.05
C GLY A 242 -16.38 -21.85 -8.77
N GLY A 243 -15.78 -22.45 -9.81
CA GLY A 243 -14.51 -23.19 -9.70
C GLY A 243 -14.62 -24.53 -8.96
N GLY A 244 -13.47 -25.14 -8.65
CA GLY A 244 -13.43 -26.48 -8.03
C GLY A 244 -14.15 -26.58 -6.68
N MET A 245 -14.28 -25.47 -5.95
CA MET A 245 -15.02 -25.41 -4.70
C MET A 245 -16.54 -25.54 -4.87
N ALA A 246 -17.09 -25.20 -6.05
CA ALA A 246 -18.51 -25.38 -6.34
C ALA A 246 -18.92 -26.86 -6.25
N ASN A 247 -18.00 -27.79 -6.59
CA ASN A 247 -18.25 -29.23 -6.50
C ASN A 247 -18.55 -29.68 -5.07
N THR A 248 -17.94 -29.07 -4.05
CA THR A 248 -18.25 -29.38 -2.65
C THR A 248 -19.70 -28.99 -2.30
N PHE A 249 -20.18 -27.85 -2.80
CA PHE A 249 -21.57 -27.43 -2.61
C PHE A 249 -22.56 -28.28 -3.39
N LEU A 250 -22.22 -28.64 -4.64
CA LEU A 250 -23.03 -29.53 -5.47
C LEU A 250 -23.15 -30.92 -4.83
N LEU A 251 -22.04 -31.47 -4.34
CA LEU A 251 -22.03 -32.75 -3.62
C LEU A 251 -22.88 -32.69 -2.34
N ALA A 252 -22.80 -31.60 -1.58
CA ALA A 252 -23.63 -31.39 -0.40
C ALA A 252 -25.14 -31.30 -0.72
N GLN A 253 -25.50 -30.89 -1.94
CA GLN A 253 -26.87 -30.91 -2.46
C GLN A 253 -27.27 -32.25 -3.09
N GLY A 254 -26.42 -33.28 -3.00
CA GLY A 254 -26.68 -34.61 -3.55
C GLY A 254 -26.47 -34.72 -5.07
N LYS A 255 -25.77 -33.77 -5.69
CA LYS A 255 -25.45 -33.79 -7.12
C LYS A 255 -24.07 -34.43 -7.34
N SER A 256 -23.96 -35.30 -8.34
CA SER A 256 -22.72 -36.00 -8.74
C SER A 256 -22.03 -35.34 -9.92
#